data_AF-X1CHQ0-F1
#
_entry.id   AF-X1CHQ0-F1
#
_cell.length_a   1.000
_cell.length_b   1.000
_cell.length_c   1.000
_cell.angle_alpha   90.00
_cell.angle_beta   90.00
_cell.angle_gamma   90.00
#
_symmetry.space_group_name_H-M   'P 1'
#
loop_
_entity.id
_entity.type
_entity.pdbx_description
1 polymer ?
#
loop_
_entity_poly.entity_id
_entity_poly.type
_entity_poly.pdbx_seq_one_letter_code
_entity_poly.pdbx_strand_id
1 'polypeptide(L)'
;QLHGVLKKNLKNTIKSINKGLMNTLAACGDVCRNVMGNPFIRDSNIAKEVNKIANEISQNLKPNTKAYHEIWLDKKKVAGTIDSEPLYGNTYLPRKFKVAIAIPPLNDVDIFAHCCGLIAIVENNKLIGWNVTLGGGMGVTHGNHKTFPRLADVIGFCSSKNAAKVIEKILIVQKLYGNRKNRKNARLKYTVETYGVKWYKEKIEELLDFKLEKQRPFFFNSTVEKYGWRKNIDKWDYVLFLENGCIED
;
A
#
# COMPACT_ATOMS: atom_id res chain seq x y z
N GLN A 1 -4.47 1.07 16.49
CA GLN A 1 -5.58 0.08 16.39
C GLN A 1 -6.43 0.23 17.64
N LEU A 2 -7.71 -0.13 17.64
CA LEU A 2 -8.55 -0.11 18.85
C LEU A 2 -8.86 -1.55 19.26
N HIS A 3 -8.47 -1.92 20.48
CA HIS A 3 -8.65 -3.27 21.04
C HIS A 3 -9.80 -3.31 22.05
N GLY A 4 -10.27 -4.51 22.41
CA GLY A 4 -11.24 -4.69 23.49
C GLY A 4 -12.69 -4.26 23.18
N VAL A 5 -13.03 -3.93 21.93
CA VAL A 5 -14.41 -3.54 21.58
C VAL A 5 -15.36 -4.72 21.69
N LEU A 6 -16.28 -4.67 22.67
CA LEU A 6 -17.32 -5.69 22.85
C LEU A 6 -18.20 -5.79 21.59
N LYS A 7 -18.59 -7.01 21.21
CA LYS A 7 -19.39 -7.28 19.99
C LYS A 7 -20.65 -6.41 19.89
N LYS A 8 -21.35 -6.19 21.00
CA LYS A 8 -22.55 -5.33 21.08
C LYS A 8 -22.28 -3.86 20.73
N ASN A 9 -21.05 -3.38 20.92
CA ASN A 9 -20.62 -2.00 20.68
C ASN A 9 -19.95 -1.80 19.31
N LEU A 10 -19.67 -2.87 18.56
CA LEU A 10 -18.87 -2.82 17.33
C LEU A 10 -19.47 -1.88 16.27
N LYS A 11 -20.78 -1.97 16.02
CA LYS A 11 -21.46 -1.14 15.03
C LYS A 11 -21.39 0.36 15.37
N ASN A 12 -21.67 0.71 16.63
CA ASN A 12 -21.59 2.10 17.10
C ASN A 12 -20.15 2.64 17.06
N THR A 13 -19.18 1.79 17.35
CA THR A 13 -17.75 2.15 17.26
C THR A 13 -17.37 2.49 15.82
N ILE A 14 -17.72 1.65 14.84
CA ILE A 14 -17.43 1.90 13.43
C ILE A 14 -18.14 3.17 12.92
N LYS A 15 -19.40 3.40 13.32
CA LYS A 15 -20.11 4.65 13.02
C LYS A 15 -19.39 5.88 13.58
N SER A 16 -18.90 5.79 14.82
CA SER A 16 -18.20 6.90 15.48
C SER A 16 -16.89 7.22 14.77
N ILE A 17 -16.14 6.20 14.36
CA ILE A 17 -14.95 6.36 13.50
C ILE A 17 -15.33 7.08 12.19
N ASN A 18 -16.44 6.68 11.57
CA ASN A 18 -16.90 7.32 10.34
C ASN A 18 -17.34 8.77 10.52
N LYS A 19 -18.02 9.09 11.63
CA LYS A 19 -18.36 10.46 12.01
C LYS A 19 -17.12 11.33 12.23
N GLY A 20 -16.02 10.74 12.69
CA GLY A 20 -14.70 11.37 12.80
C GLY A 20 -13.92 11.48 11.48
N LEU A 21 -14.57 11.37 10.32
CA LEU A 21 -13.96 11.45 8.98
C LEU A 21 -12.94 10.35 8.66
N MET A 22 -12.96 9.24 9.41
CA MET A 22 -12.12 8.06 9.17
C MET A 22 -12.96 6.90 8.60
N ASN A 23 -12.30 5.84 8.15
CA ASN A 23 -12.99 4.62 7.76
C ASN A 23 -12.14 3.38 8.06
N THR A 24 -12.79 2.22 8.22
CA THR A 24 -12.12 0.93 8.43
C THR A 24 -12.27 -0.03 7.24
N LEU A 25 -12.81 0.46 6.13
CA LEU A 25 -12.97 -0.30 4.90
C LEU A 25 -11.58 -0.71 4.40
N ALA A 26 -11.42 -1.99 4.06
CA ALA A 26 -10.16 -2.57 3.58
C ALA A 26 -8.95 -2.45 4.53
N ALA A 27 -9.14 -2.08 5.80
CA ALA A 27 -8.07 -2.11 6.80
C ALA A 27 -7.54 -3.56 7.02
N CYS A 28 -8.42 -4.54 6.83
CA CYS A 28 -8.14 -5.98 6.90
C CYS A 28 -8.65 -6.72 5.65
N GLY A 29 -8.45 -8.05 5.60
CA GLY A 29 -8.88 -8.88 4.47
C GLY A 29 -7.83 -9.06 3.36
N ASP A 30 -8.30 -9.62 2.24
CA ASP A 30 -7.53 -9.92 1.03
C ASP A 30 -7.75 -8.85 -0.04
N VAL A 31 -7.30 -7.66 0.32
CA VAL A 31 -7.43 -6.37 -0.38
C VAL A 31 -6.09 -5.62 -0.29
N CYS A 32 -5.98 -4.49 -0.98
CA CYS A 32 -4.96 -3.49 -0.68
C CYS A 32 -5.15 -2.97 0.75
N ARG A 33 -4.08 -3.01 1.55
CA ARG A 33 -4.01 -2.40 2.89
C ARG A 33 -3.68 -0.92 2.77
N ASN A 34 -3.54 -0.24 3.91
CA ASN A 34 -3.08 1.14 3.95
C ASN A 34 -1.83 1.35 3.09
N VAL A 35 -1.85 2.36 2.22
CA VAL A 35 -0.69 2.80 1.45
C VAL A 35 0.22 3.57 2.39
N MET A 36 1.43 3.06 2.61
CA MET A 36 2.41 3.72 3.49
C MET A 36 3.11 4.84 2.74
N GLY A 37 3.44 5.92 3.43
CA GLY A 37 4.22 7.04 2.93
C GLY A 37 4.97 7.72 4.07
N ASN A 38 6.01 8.48 3.74
CA ASN A 38 6.78 9.25 4.72
C ASN A 38 5.88 10.31 5.39
N PRO A 39 5.79 10.36 6.74
CA PRO A 39 4.82 11.22 7.43
C PRO A 39 5.28 12.68 7.58
N PHE A 40 6.56 12.99 7.30
CA PHE A 40 7.22 14.25 7.69
C PHE A 40 7.42 15.25 6.58
N ILE A 41 7.20 14.85 5.33
CA ILE A 41 7.29 15.77 4.21
C ILE A 41 5.85 16.22 4.00
N ARG A 42 5.42 17.25 4.74
CA ARG A 42 4.07 17.83 4.64
C ARG A 42 4.03 19.11 3.84
N ASP A 43 5.07 19.93 3.95
CA ASP A 43 5.03 21.31 3.44
C ASP A 43 5.83 21.55 2.15
N SER A 44 6.54 20.56 1.59
CA SER A 44 7.25 20.72 0.31
C SER A 44 6.36 20.46 -0.92
N ASN A 45 6.75 20.94 -2.10
CA ASN A 45 6.04 20.57 -3.34
C ASN A 45 6.12 19.05 -3.61
N ILE A 46 7.26 18.44 -3.28
CA ILE A 46 7.47 16.99 -3.38
C ILE A 46 6.49 16.25 -2.45
N ALA A 47 6.27 16.73 -1.22
CA ALA A 47 5.27 16.19 -0.30
C ALA A 47 3.89 16.12 -0.92
N LYS A 48 3.45 17.23 -1.49
CA LYS A 48 2.11 17.38 -2.06
C LYS A 48 1.93 16.42 -3.22
N GLU A 49 2.93 16.28 -4.09
CA GLU A 49 2.90 15.32 -5.18
C GLU A 49 2.90 13.87 -4.68
N VAL A 50 3.73 13.53 -3.69
CA VAL A 50 3.76 12.19 -3.10
C VAL A 50 2.41 11.84 -2.45
N ASN A 51 1.85 12.75 -1.65
CA ASN A 51 0.55 12.57 -1.00
C ASN A 51 -0.57 12.46 -2.03
N LYS A 52 -0.51 13.22 -3.13
CA LYS A 52 -1.46 13.08 -4.24
C LYS A 52 -1.42 11.68 -4.83
N ILE A 53 -0.23 11.15 -5.14
CA ILE A 53 -0.06 9.80 -5.68
C ILE A 53 -0.49 8.73 -4.67
N ALA A 54 -0.14 8.88 -3.38
CA ALA A 54 -0.57 7.97 -2.33
C ALA A 54 -2.10 7.89 -2.22
N ASN A 55 -2.77 9.05 -2.25
CA ASN A 55 -4.22 9.16 -2.24
C ASN A 55 -4.84 8.54 -3.50
N GLU A 56 -4.26 8.82 -4.68
CA GLU A 56 -4.72 8.25 -5.93
C GLU A 56 -4.65 6.72 -5.92
N ILE A 57 -3.52 6.14 -5.47
CA ILE A 57 -3.39 4.68 -5.28
C ILE A 57 -4.44 4.18 -4.28
N SER A 58 -4.58 4.84 -3.14
CA SER A 58 -5.54 4.42 -2.12
C SER A 58 -6.99 4.44 -2.61
N GLN A 59 -7.36 5.41 -3.46
CA GLN A 59 -8.72 5.48 -4.04
C GLN A 59 -8.90 4.46 -5.15
N ASN A 60 -7.94 4.34 -6.07
CA ASN A 60 -8.03 3.41 -7.21
C ASN A 60 -8.08 1.95 -6.74
N LEU A 61 -7.39 1.63 -5.64
CA LEU A 61 -7.35 0.27 -5.09
C LEU A 61 -8.38 0.02 -3.98
N LYS A 62 -9.28 0.96 -3.72
CA LYS A 62 -10.35 0.79 -2.72
C LYS A 62 -11.43 -0.15 -3.27
N PRO A 63 -11.95 -1.10 -2.48
CA PRO A 63 -13.14 -1.87 -2.87
C PRO A 63 -14.34 -0.94 -3.14
N ASN A 64 -15.11 -1.24 -4.18
CA ASN A 64 -16.27 -0.46 -4.59
C ASN A 64 -17.61 -1.00 -4.06
N THR A 65 -17.56 -1.92 -3.10
CA THR A 65 -18.73 -2.55 -2.49
C THR A 65 -19.55 -1.59 -1.63
N LYS A 66 -20.87 -1.74 -1.71
CA LYS A 66 -21.82 -1.05 -0.83
C LYS A 66 -21.92 -1.68 0.56
N ALA A 67 -21.50 -2.94 0.73
CA ALA A 67 -21.70 -3.74 1.93
C ALA A 67 -21.21 -3.05 3.21
N TYR A 68 -20.10 -2.31 3.15
CA TYR A 68 -19.59 -1.56 4.30
C TYR A 68 -20.61 -0.55 4.84
N HIS A 69 -21.24 0.22 3.94
CA HIS A 69 -22.20 1.24 4.33
C HIS A 69 -23.55 0.62 4.74
N GLU A 70 -23.93 -0.49 4.12
CA GLU A 70 -25.17 -1.21 4.43
C GLU A 70 -25.12 -1.85 5.83
N ILE A 71 -24.01 -2.50 6.17
CA ILE A 71 -23.86 -3.21 7.44
C ILE A 71 -23.61 -2.21 8.58
N TRP A 72 -22.70 -1.25 8.38
CA TRP A 72 -22.18 -0.44 9.47
C TRP A 72 -22.84 0.93 9.60
N LEU A 73 -23.31 1.52 8.51
CA LEU A 73 -23.75 2.92 8.46
C LEU A 73 -25.24 3.09 8.16
N ASP A 74 -26.02 2.03 8.34
CA ASP A 74 -27.48 1.99 8.14
C ASP A 74 -27.95 2.46 6.75
N LYS A 75 -27.09 2.44 5.73
CA LYS A 75 -27.53 2.74 4.37
C LYS A 75 -28.43 1.60 3.88
N LYS A 76 -29.62 1.94 3.40
CA LYS A 76 -30.56 0.93 2.89
C LYS A 76 -30.01 0.30 1.61
N LYS A 77 -29.99 -1.04 1.58
CA LYS A 77 -29.79 -1.79 0.35
C LYS A 77 -30.97 -1.52 -0.59
N VAL A 78 -30.69 -1.03 -1.79
CA VAL A 78 -31.72 -0.81 -2.80
C VAL A 78 -31.89 -2.10 -3.60
N ALA A 79 -33.08 -2.70 -3.52
CA ALA A 79 -33.41 -3.91 -4.27
C ALA A 79 -33.16 -3.68 -5.78
N GLY A 80 -32.54 -4.66 -6.45
CA GLY A 80 -32.19 -4.57 -7.88
C GLY A 80 -30.82 -3.96 -8.20
N THR A 81 -30.11 -3.35 -7.23
CA THR A 81 -28.69 -3.00 -7.46
C THR A 81 -27.77 -4.20 -7.25
N ILE A 82 -27.10 -4.62 -8.33
CA ILE A 82 -26.03 -5.63 -8.27
C ILE A 82 -24.77 -4.93 -7.74
N ASP A 83 -24.28 -5.36 -6.58
CA ASP A 83 -23.00 -4.90 -6.06
C ASP A 83 -21.89 -5.44 -6.97
N SER A 84 -20.98 -4.56 -7.40
CA SER A 84 -19.94 -4.90 -8.36
C SER A 84 -18.59 -4.42 -7.85
N GLU A 85 -17.59 -5.28 -8.04
CA GLU A 85 -16.20 -5.00 -7.73
C GLU A 85 -15.40 -5.05 -9.04
N PRO A 86 -15.30 -3.95 -9.80
CA PRO A 86 -14.64 -3.96 -11.11
C PRO A 86 -13.17 -4.40 -11.02
N LEU A 87 -12.45 -3.90 -10.02
CA LEU A 87 -11.04 -4.24 -9.80
C LEU A 87 -10.88 -5.61 -9.13
N TYR A 88 -11.61 -5.85 -8.03
CA TYR A 88 -11.41 -7.03 -7.19
C TYR A 88 -12.16 -8.27 -7.68
N GLY A 89 -13.28 -8.11 -8.38
CA GLY A 89 -14.20 -9.19 -8.73
C GLY A 89 -14.76 -9.91 -7.50
N ASN A 90 -15.51 -10.98 -7.74
CA ASN A 90 -16.21 -11.73 -6.69
C ASN A 90 -15.26 -12.39 -5.67
N THR A 91 -14.01 -12.66 -6.05
CA THR A 91 -13.05 -13.41 -5.23
C THR A 91 -11.96 -12.54 -4.61
N TYR A 92 -11.98 -11.22 -4.85
CA TYR A 92 -10.96 -10.30 -4.33
C TYR A 92 -9.53 -10.77 -4.63
N LEU A 93 -8.53 -10.43 -3.82
CA LEU A 93 -7.16 -10.93 -4.01
C LEU A 93 -6.95 -12.30 -3.37
N PRO A 94 -5.92 -13.06 -3.78
CA PRO A 94 -5.52 -14.28 -3.09
C PRO A 94 -5.08 -14.04 -1.64
N ARG A 95 -4.50 -12.86 -1.35
CA ARG A 95 -4.07 -12.44 -0.02
C ARG A 95 -3.91 -10.91 0.08
N LYS A 96 -3.74 -10.39 1.29
CA LYS A 96 -3.41 -8.98 1.58
C LYS A 96 -2.31 -8.44 0.63
N PHE A 97 -2.53 -7.25 0.11
CA PHE A 97 -1.62 -6.50 -0.76
C PHE A 97 -1.16 -5.24 -0.02
N LYS A 98 0.13 -4.91 -0.08
CA LYS A 98 0.72 -3.80 0.67
C LYS A 98 1.54 -2.93 -0.27
N VAL A 99 1.35 -1.63 -0.18
CA VAL A 99 2.06 -0.62 -0.98
C VAL A 99 2.78 0.33 -0.04
N ALA A 100 4.00 0.70 -0.38
CA ALA A 100 4.75 1.74 0.32
C ALA A 100 5.37 2.74 -0.65
N ILE A 101 5.47 3.99 -0.22
CA ILE A 101 6.10 5.06 -0.96
C ILE A 101 7.22 5.63 -0.11
N ALA A 102 8.45 5.56 -0.61
CA ALA A 102 9.64 6.07 0.07
C ALA A 102 10.15 7.33 -0.62
N ILE A 103 10.69 8.26 0.18
CA ILE A 103 11.36 9.46 -0.31
C ILE A 103 12.82 9.42 0.18
N PRO A 104 13.78 9.09 -0.72
CA PRO A 104 15.19 9.13 -0.38
C PRO A 104 15.63 10.46 0.25
N PRO A 105 16.59 10.44 1.20
CA PRO A 105 17.39 9.27 1.59
C PRO A 105 16.77 8.43 2.72
N LEU A 106 15.51 8.67 3.09
CA LEU A 106 14.84 7.92 4.17
C LEU A 106 14.02 6.75 3.62
N ASN A 107 14.18 5.60 4.26
CA ASN A 107 13.39 4.38 4.05
C ASN A 107 12.63 4.00 5.34
N ASP A 108 12.01 4.99 5.99
CA ASP A 108 11.17 4.85 7.18
C ASP A 108 9.95 3.95 6.97
N VAL A 109 9.51 3.80 5.73
CA VAL A 109 8.40 2.91 5.36
C VAL A 109 8.80 1.45 5.14
N ASP A 110 10.10 1.11 5.23
CA ASP A 110 10.68 -0.20 4.92
C ASP A 110 10.21 -0.74 3.57
N ILE A 111 10.43 0.04 2.49
CA ILE A 111 9.79 -0.18 1.18
C ILE A 111 9.98 -1.61 0.63
N PHE A 112 11.14 -2.21 0.86
CA PHE A 112 11.46 -3.55 0.37
C PHE A 112 10.66 -4.67 1.06
N ALA A 113 9.92 -4.39 2.13
CA ALA A 113 9.09 -5.36 2.84
C ALA A 113 7.65 -5.48 2.30
N HIS A 114 7.26 -4.64 1.33
CA HIS A 114 5.90 -4.53 0.80
C HIS A 114 5.72 -5.25 -0.54
N CYS A 115 4.47 -5.54 -0.94
CA CYS A 115 4.21 -6.26 -2.18
C CYS A 115 4.74 -5.49 -3.39
N CYS A 116 4.60 -4.17 -3.37
CA CYS A 116 5.22 -3.25 -4.30
C CYS A 116 5.33 -1.87 -3.65
N GLY A 117 5.93 -0.93 -4.37
CA GLY A 117 6.08 0.43 -3.88
C GLY A 117 6.72 1.35 -4.88
N LEU A 118 6.82 2.62 -4.49
CA LEU A 118 7.40 3.68 -5.31
C LEU A 118 8.52 4.37 -4.51
N ILE A 119 9.70 4.50 -5.13
CA ILE A 119 10.82 5.28 -4.59
C ILE A 119 10.85 6.58 -5.39
N ALA A 120 10.63 7.71 -4.72
CA ALA A 120 10.67 9.02 -5.35
C ALA A 120 12.07 9.30 -5.93
N ILE A 121 12.12 9.75 -7.18
CA ILE A 121 13.35 10.28 -7.79
C ILE A 121 13.20 11.80 -7.84
N VAL A 122 14.11 12.47 -7.15
CA VAL A 122 14.10 13.92 -6.99
C VAL A 122 15.38 14.50 -7.59
N GLU A 123 15.21 15.43 -8.54
CA GLU A 123 16.31 16.20 -9.14
C GLU A 123 15.97 17.68 -9.01
N ASN A 124 16.94 18.51 -8.59
CA ASN A 124 16.75 19.96 -8.45
C ASN A 124 15.48 20.35 -7.66
N ASN A 125 15.22 19.65 -6.56
CA ASN A 125 14.02 19.82 -5.71
C ASN A 125 12.67 19.59 -6.43
N LYS A 126 12.67 18.83 -7.53
CA LYS A 126 11.46 18.44 -8.26
C LYS A 126 11.36 16.92 -8.33
N LEU A 127 10.16 16.40 -8.12
CA LEU A 127 9.85 15.00 -8.35
C LEU A 127 9.78 14.76 -9.86
N ILE A 128 10.68 13.93 -10.39
CA ILE A 128 10.70 13.60 -11.83
C ILE A 128 10.00 12.28 -12.16
N GLY A 129 9.80 11.44 -11.13
CA GLY A 129 9.09 10.16 -11.25
C GLY A 129 9.51 9.18 -10.18
N TRP A 130 9.39 7.89 -10.48
CA TRP A 130 9.41 6.83 -9.48
C TRP A 130 10.14 5.60 -9.97
N ASN A 131 11.08 5.11 -9.18
CA ASN A 131 11.48 3.71 -9.28
C ASN A 131 10.39 2.82 -8.65
N VAL A 132 10.09 1.70 -9.30
CA VAL A 132 9.02 0.78 -8.90
C VAL A 132 9.63 -0.44 -8.22
N THR A 133 9.15 -0.80 -7.04
CA THR A 133 9.56 -2.03 -6.33
C THR A 133 8.50 -3.13 -6.45
N LEU A 134 8.92 -4.39 -6.41
CA LEU A 134 8.04 -5.55 -6.57
C LEU A 134 8.52 -6.76 -5.74
N GLY A 135 7.62 -7.43 -5.04
CA GLY A 135 7.86 -8.77 -4.50
C GLY A 135 8.31 -8.87 -3.05
N GLY A 136 8.19 -7.81 -2.25
CA GLY A 136 8.55 -7.89 -0.83
C GLY A 136 7.52 -8.63 0.04
N GLY A 137 7.97 -9.14 1.18
CA GLY A 137 7.09 -9.62 2.24
C GLY A 137 7.76 -10.48 3.31
N MET A 138 7.45 -10.20 4.57
CA MET A 138 8.16 -10.78 5.72
C MET A 138 7.56 -12.08 6.30
N GLY A 139 6.36 -12.50 5.89
CA GLY A 139 5.68 -13.63 6.54
C GLY A 139 6.42 -14.97 6.36
N VAL A 140 6.67 -15.67 7.47
CA VAL A 140 7.32 -16.99 7.54
C VAL A 140 6.49 -17.91 8.44
N THR A 141 6.60 -19.22 8.24
CA THR A 141 6.12 -20.24 9.18
C THR A 141 7.33 -21.03 9.67
N HIS A 142 7.56 -21.07 10.99
CA HIS A 142 8.64 -21.87 11.59
C HIS A 142 8.54 -23.34 11.17
N GLY A 143 9.69 -23.96 10.87
CA GLY A 143 9.77 -25.34 10.38
C GLY A 143 9.28 -25.57 8.94
N ASN A 144 8.82 -24.53 8.22
CA ASN A 144 8.40 -24.66 6.83
C ASN A 144 9.28 -23.81 5.91
N HIS A 145 10.30 -24.45 5.34
CA HIS A 145 11.24 -23.85 4.39
C HIS A 145 10.60 -23.35 3.09
N LYS A 146 9.37 -23.78 2.76
CA LYS A 146 8.61 -23.24 1.61
C LYS A 146 8.06 -21.83 1.87
N THR A 147 8.19 -21.32 3.10
CA THR A 147 7.85 -19.95 3.46
C THR A 147 9.07 -19.21 3.98
N PHE A 148 9.42 -18.09 3.35
CA PHE A 148 10.65 -17.33 3.63
C PHE A 148 10.38 -15.82 3.48
N PRO A 149 11.12 -14.94 4.17
CA PRO A 149 11.03 -13.50 3.92
C PRO A 149 11.65 -13.19 2.55
N ARG A 150 11.17 -12.15 1.88
CA ARG A 150 11.69 -11.71 0.58
C ARG A 150 11.75 -10.19 0.53
N LEU A 151 12.85 -9.65 0.02
CA LEU A 151 12.97 -8.22 -0.31
C LEU A 151 12.40 -7.96 -1.69
N ALA A 152 11.81 -6.78 -1.88
CA ALA A 152 11.32 -6.37 -3.19
C ALA A 152 12.48 -6.03 -4.14
N ASP A 153 12.34 -6.35 -5.41
CA ASP A 153 13.26 -5.94 -6.48
C ASP A 153 12.84 -4.57 -7.02
N VAL A 154 13.81 -3.78 -7.49
CA VAL A 154 13.51 -2.58 -8.28
C VAL A 154 13.40 -3.00 -9.74
N ILE A 155 12.23 -2.79 -10.35
CA ILE A 155 11.90 -3.37 -11.67
C ILE A 155 11.98 -2.36 -12.82
N GLY A 156 12.08 -1.07 -12.51
CA GLY A 156 12.21 0.00 -13.49
C GLY A 156 11.73 1.34 -12.97
N PHE A 157 11.60 2.30 -13.88
CA PHE A 157 11.19 3.67 -13.61
C PHE A 157 9.90 4.02 -14.37
N CYS A 158 9.06 4.87 -13.78
CA CYS A 158 7.90 5.46 -14.44
C CYS A 158 7.70 6.93 -14.06
N SER A 159 7.05 7.69 -14.94
CA SER A 159 6.65 9.08 -14.68
C SER A 159 5.54 9.18 -13.64
N SER A 160 5.40 10.34 -12.99
CA SER A 160 4.37 10.55 -11.95
C SER A 160 2.94 10.31 -12.44
N LYS A 161 2.61 10.67 -13.69
CA LYS A 161 1.29 10.41 -14.29
C LYS A 161 0.94 8.93 -14.40
N ASN A 162 1.96 8.05 -14.40
CA ASN A 162 1.80 6.62 -14.61
C ASN A 162 1.89 5.82 -13.30
N ALA A 163 2.32 6.45 -12.20
CA ALA A 163 2.67 5.76 -10.96
C ALA A 163 1.51 4.95 -10.37
N ALA A 164 0.32 5.56 -10.23
CA ALA A 164 -0.85 4.87 -9.72
C ALA A 164 -1.31 3.73 -10.66
N LYS A 165 -1.26 3.95 -11.97
CA LYS A 165 -1.59 2.95 -13.01
C LYS A 165 -0.67 1.73 -12.92
N VAL A 166 0.64 1.92 -12.72
CA VAL A 166 1.59 0.81 -12.55
C VAL A 166 1.23 -0.04 -11.33
N ILE A 167 0.96 0.59 -10.18
CA ILE A 167 0.61 -0.11 -8.94
C ILE A 167 -0.70 -0.89 -9.10
N GLU A 168 -1.70 -0.33 -9.79
CA GLU A 168 -2.94 -1.03 -10.14
C GLU A 168 -2.66 -2.27 -11.02
N LYS A 169 -1.81 -2.16 -12.04
CA LYS A 169 -1.49 -3.29 -12.92
C LYS A 169 -0.74 -4.40 -12.17
N ILE A 170 0.13 -4.05 -11.22
CA ILE A 170 0.75 -5.04 -10.32
C ILE A 170 -0.34 -5.79 -9.52
N LEU A 171 -1.34 -5.08 -8.98
CA LEU A 171 -2.44 -5.70 -8.26
C LEU A 171 -3.25 -6.65 -9.17
N ILE A 172 -3.52 -6.25 -10.43
CA ILE A 172 -4.25 -7.08 -11.39
C ILE A 172 -3.48 -8.36 -11.72
N VAL A 173 -2.17 -8.28 -12.00
CA VAL A 173 -1.33 -9.47 -12.21
C VAL A 173 -1.40 -10.38 -10.99
N GLN A 174 -1.31 -9.83 -9.77
CA GLN A 174 -1.45 -10.63 -8.55
C GLN A 174 -2.82 -11.29 -8.42
N LYS A 175 -3.89 -10.59 -8.78
CA LYS A 175 -5.26 -11.11 -8.74
C LYS A 175 -5.41 -12.34 -9.63
N LEU A 176 -4.82 -12.29 -10.83
CA LEU A 176 -4.91 -13.31 -11.88
C LEU A 176 -4.03 -14.52 -11.60
N TYR A 177 -2.77 -14.29 -11.19
CA TYR A 177 -1.76 -15.36 -11.14
C TYR A 177 -1.36 -15.78 -9.71
N GLY A 178 -1.83 -15.08 -8.68
CA GLY A 178 -1.53 -15.46 -7.30
C GLY A 178 -2.23 -16.75 -6.87
N ASN A 179 -1.50 -17.60 -6.13
CA ASN A 179 -2.01 -18.90 -5.69
C ASN A 179 -3.23 -18.75 -4.76
N ARG A 180 -4.37 -19.31 -5.17
CA ARG A 180 -5.62 -19.35 -4.36
C ARG A 180 -5.88 -20.69 -3.67
N LYS A 181 -5.10 -21.73 -3.99
CA LYS A 181 -5.22 -23.06 -3.38
C LYS A 181 -4.53 -23.13 -2.01
N ASN A 182 -3.36 -22.49 -1.89
CA ASN A 182 -2.59 -22.48 -0.64
C ASN A 182 -2.35 -21.06 -0.14
N ARG A 183 -3.06 -20.67 0.92
CA ARG A 183 -2.96 -19.35 1.54
C ARG A 183 -1.56 -19.00 2.08
N LYS A 184 -0.75 -19.99 2.48
CA LYS A 184 0.65 -19.79 2.89
C LYS A 184 1.55 -19.39 1.72
N ASN A 185 1.14 -19.69 0.49
CA ASN A 185 1.83 -19.37 -0.76
C ASN A 185 1.12 -18.28 -1.58
N ALA A 186 0.09 -17.63 -1.03
CA ALA A 186 -0.78 -16.70 -1.77
C ALA A 186 -0.28 -15.25 -1.88
N ARG A 187 0.79 -14.88 -1.16
CA ARG A 187 1.36 -13.52 -1.23
C ARG A 187 2.16 -13.33 -2.52
N LEU A 188 2.15 -12.10 -3.03
CA LEU A 188 2.83 -11.72 -4.28
C LEU A 188 4.28 -12.17 -4.36
N LYS A 189 5.04 -12.10 -3.25
CA LYS A 189 6.41 -12.60 -3.21
C LYS A 189 6.57 -14.01 -3.77
N TYR A 190 5.65 -14.93 -3.50
CA TYR A 190 5.73 -16.29 -4.01
C TYR A 190 5.34 -16.41 -5.48
N THR A 191 4.45 -15.54 -5.96
CA THR A 191 4.16 -15.42 -7.39
C THR A 191 5.41 -14.96 -8.14
N VAL A 192 6.13 -13.97 -7.61
CA VAL A 192 7.41 -13.52 -8.16
C VAL A 192 8.46 -14.63 -8.12
N GLU A 193 8.56 -15.39 -7.04
CA GLU A 193 9.49 -16.53 -6.94
C GLU A 193 9.15 -17.67 -7.90
N THR A 194 7.86 -17.91 -8.15
CA THR A 194 7.40 -19.00 -9.02
C THR A 194 7.65 -18.70 -10.49
N TYR A 195 7.41 -17.46 -10.91
CA TYR A 195 7.47 -17.08 -12.32
C TYR A 195 8.71 -16.25 -12.70
N GLY A 196 9.36 -15.65 -11.72
CA GLY A 196 10.49 -14.72 -11.91
C GLY A 196 10.06 -13.26 -12.05
N VAL A 197 10.97 -12.35 -11.65
CA VAL A 197 10.77 -10.89 -11.71
C VAL A 197 10.55 -10.40 -13.15
N LYS A 198 11.33 -10.94 -14.10
CA LYS A 198 11.24 -10.58 -15.52
C LYS A 198 9.85 -10.89 -16.09
N TRP A 199 9.37 -12.11 -15.86
CA TRP A 199 8.03 -12.52 -16.29
C TRP A 199 6.95 -11.63 -15.68
N TYR A 200 7.06 -11.31 -14.39
CA TYR A 200 6.06 -10.47 -13.72
C TYR A 200 6.07 -9.05 -14.31
N LYS A 201 7.26 -8.49 -14.57
CA LYS A 201 7.42 -7.21 -15.26
C LYS A 201 6.77 -7.23 -16.65
N GLU A 202 7.01 -8.27 -17.45
CA GLU A 202 6.39 -8.43 -18.77
C GLU A 202 4.85 -8.46 -18.68
N LYS A 203 4.28 -9.17 -17.70
CA LYS A 203 2.83 -9.19 -17.46
C LYS A 203 2.25 -7.85 -17.01
N ILE A 204 3.01 -7.05 -16.28
CA ILE A 204 2.60 -5.68 -15.97
C ILE A 204 2.62 -4.84 -17.25
N GLU A 205 3.68 -4.93 -18.04
CA GLU A 205 3.86 -4.17 -19.28
C GLU A 205 2.83 -4.55 -20.37
N GLU A 206 2.37 -5.80 -20.43
CA GLU A 206 1.24 -6.23 -21.28
C GLU A 206 -0.08 -5.49 -20.95
N LEU A 207 -0.25 -5.03 -19.71
CA LEU A 207 -1.43 -4.27 -19.25
C LEU A 207 -1.23 -2.75 -19.31
N LEU A 208 -0.04 -2.31 -19.71
CA LEU A 208 0.32 -0.90 -19.85
C LEU A 208 0.44 -0.54 -21.34
N ASP A 209 0.24 0.73 -21.62
CA ASP A 209 0.48 1.37 -22.91
C ASP A 209 1.92 1.86 -23.06
N PHE A 210 2.80 1.53 -22.11
CA PHE A 210 4.21 1.87 -22.08
C PHE A 210 5.02 0.80 -21.35
N LYS A 211 6.33 0.80 -21.57
CA LYS A 211 7.28 -0.04 -20.81
C LYS A 211 7.93 0.75 -19.70
N LEU A 212 8.31 0.08 -18.61
CA LEU A 212 9.07 0.71 -17.54
C LEU A 212 10.48 1.02 -18.03
N GLU A 213 10.91 2.27 -17.84
CA GLU A 213 12.27 2.70 -18.14
C GLU A 213 13.27 2.00 -17.21
N LYS A 214 14.57 2.14 -17.53
CA LYS A 214 15.63 1.70 -16.62
C LYS A 214 15.51 2.45 -15.29
N GLN A 215 15.69 1.73 -14.18
CA GLN A 215 15.71 2.34 -12.85
C GLN A 215 16.74 3.47 -12.78
N ARG A 216 16.42 4.53 -12.04
CA ARG A 216 17.32 5.66 -11.80
C ARG A 216 18.09 5.48 -10.50
N PRO A 217 19.26 6.13 -10.33
CA PRO A 217 20.01 6.07 -9.07
C PRO A 217 19.20 6.61 -7.89
N PHE A 218 19.33 5.98 -6.73
CA PHE A 218 18.80 6.43 -5.45
C PHE A 218 19.69 5.89 -4.34
N PHE A 219 19.60 6.48 -3.15
CA PHE A 219 20.35 6.02 -1.98
C PHE A 219 19.50 6.20 -0.73
N PHE A 220 19.48 5.18 0.13
CA PHE A 220 18.90 5.28 1.47
C PHE A 220 20.02 5.22 2.50
N ASN A 221 20.00 6.11 3.48
CA ASN A 221 20.98 6.14 4.57
C ASN A 221 20.37 5.86 5.95
N SER A 222 19.05 5.76 6.04
CA SER A 222 18.36 5.47 7.29
C SER A 222 16.98 4.88 7.05
N THR A 223 16.56 4.01 7.96
CA THR A 223 15.18 3.52 8.12
C THR A 223 14.52 4.10 9.36
N VAL A 224 15.22 4.97 10.11
CA VAL A 224 14.81 5.42 11.43
C VAL A 224 14.36 6.88 11.37
N GLU A 225 13.23 7.14 12.01
CA GLU A 225 12.73 8.48 12.24
C GLU A 225 13.51 9.15 13.38
N LYS A 226 13.84 10.44 13.23
CA LYS A 226 14.46 11.22 14.31
C LYS A 226 13.37 11.82 15.19
N TYR A 227 13.41 11.49 16.48
CA TYR A 227 12.50 12.04 17.48
C TYR A 227 12.77 13.52 17.77
N GLY A 228 11.77 14.22 18.31
CA GLY A 228 11.87 15.59 18.77
C GLY A 228 11.40 16.64 17.75
N TRP A 229 11.81 17.89 18.00
CA TRP A 229 11.42 19.05 17.19
C TRP A 229 12.12 19.06 15.83
N ARG A 230 11.34 19.31 14.78
CA ARG A 230 11.83 19.48 13.41
C ARG A 230 11.18 20.68 12.77
N LYS A 231 11.99 21.53 12.14
CA LYS A 231 11.52 22.65 11.33
C LYS A 231 11.07 22.18 9.94
N ASN A 232 9.84 22.52 9.56
CA ASN A 232 9.31 22.45 8.19
C ASN A 232 9.40 23.84 7.53
N ILE A 233 8.77 24.03 6.36
CA ILE A 233 8.82 25.31 5.64
C ILE A 233 8.27 26.44 6.51
N ASP A 234 7.03 26.29 6.99
CA ASP A 234 6.33 27.34 7.75
C ASP A 234 5.92 26.91 9.16
N LYS A 235 6.22 25.66 9.54
CA LYS A 235 5.75 25.05 10.79
C LYS A 235 6.84 24.23 11.48
N TRP A 236 6.54 23.80 12.70
CA TRP A 236 7.35 22.83 13.43
C TRP A 236 6.55 21.56 13.65
N ASP A 237 7.18 20.42 13.40
CA ASP A 237 6.68 19.11 13.78
C ASP A 237 7.40 18.67 15.06
N TYR A 238 6.69 17.93 15.92
CA TYR A 238 7.29 17.22 17.05
C TYR A 238 7.03 15.73 16.90
N VAL A 239 8.10 14.94 16.78
CA VAL A 239 8.02 13.49 16.65
C VAL A 239 8.15 12.86 18.03
N LEU A 240 7.02 12.42 18.57
CA LEU A 240 6.96 11.78 19.89
C LEU A 240 7.36 10.30 19.77
N PHE A 241 8.33 9.88 20.59
CA PHE A 241 8.59 8.47 20.80
C PHE A 241 7.44 7.86 21.61
N LEU A 242 6.83 6.82 21.07
CA LEU A 242 5.85 5.99 21.76
C LEU A 242 6.36 4.57 21.76
N GLU A 243 6.71 4.07 22.94
CA GLU A 243 7.13 2.69 23.09
C GLU A 243 6.03 1.76 22.59
N ASN A 244 6.36 0.87 21.64
CA ASN A 244 5.43 -0.04 20.98
C ASN A 244 4.24 0.62 20.24
N GLY A 245 4.21 1.96 20.11
CA GLY A 245 3.07 2.69 19.59
C GLY A 245 1.80 2.56 20.42
N CYS A 246 1.92 2.23 21.72
CA CYS A 246 0.78 2.12 22.62
C CYS A 246 0.44 3.47 23.25
N ILE A 247 -0.84 3.80 23.26
CA ILE A 247 -1.38 4.95 24.00
C ILE A 247 -2.46 4.35 24.90
N GLU A 248 -2.23 4.43 26.20
CA GLU A 248 -3.10 3.90 27.26
C GLU A 248 -3.46 5.06 28.21
N ASP A 249 -4.57 4.90 28.91
CA ASP A 249 -5.05 5.81 29.95
C ASP A 249 -4.55 5.43 31.35
#